data_AF-A0AAV8WJS9-F1
#
_entry.id   AF-A0AAV8WJS9-F1
#
_cell.length_a   1.000
_cell.length_b   1.000
_cell.length_c   1.000
_cell.angle_alpha   90.00
_cell.angle_beta   90.00
_cell.angle_gamma   90.00
#
_symmetry.space_group_name_H-M   'P 1'
#
loop_
_entity.id
_entity.type
_entity.pdbx_description
1 polymer ?
#
loop_
_entity_poly.entity_id
_entity_poly.type
_entity_poly.pdbx_seq_one_letter_code
_entity_poly.pdbx_strand_id
1 'polypeptide(L)'
;MLLEEEALYCSFTYELHPLKSNNSNSALWKTLEVLKSNPYNYRHDLLRHGICVPINCPKVTKKYDPHQELVNCYNGKFSHLGLSGNITNLRCDTKDPKYPVDWLDVIVAEHIIKHKGTKAYDKFTKSTWGRVLAAYSVPRNWNRLKTVNSSPDIERLRCIQGVRFYNMVLVILTHTVMSLFLTVPVTNTKFTENTTWLRHLGTGPNWNHVVGQEYLQCRKNWWTNLLYINNYIDPENMVS
;
A
#
# COMPACT_ATOMS: atom_id res chain seq x y z
N MET A 1 7.35 14.03 -19.92
CA MET A 1 8.20 15.18 -20.30
C MET A 1 7.51 16.21 -21.20
N LEU A 2 6.23 16.08 -21.58
CA LEU A 2 5.64 16.95 -22.63
C LEU A 2 4.72 18.11 -22.16
N LEU A 3 4.34 18.21 -20.88
CA LEU A 3 3.30 19.17 -20.46
C LEU A 3 3.71 20.10 -19.29
N GLU A 4 4.96 20.03 -18.82
CA GLU A 4 5.55 20.88 -17.76
C GLU A 4 4.57 21.57 -16.78
N GLU A 5 4.26 22.86 -16.97
CA GLU A 5 3.39 23.68 -16.09
C GLU A 5 1.89 23.43 -16.28
N GLU A 6 1.49 22.79 -17.37
CA GLU A 6 0.11 22.37 -17.68
C GLU A 6 -0.18 20.94 -17.22
N ALA A 7 0.83 20.21 -16.73
CA ALA A 7 0.70 18.84 -16.31
C ALA A 7 -0.21 18.71 -15.07
N LEU A 8 -1.48 18.35 -15.32
CA LEU A 8 -2.46 18.00 -14.31
C LEU A 8 -2.79 16.51 -14.43
N TYR A 9 -2.40 15.73 -13.43
CA TYR A 9 -2.75 14.32 -13.33
C TYR A 9 -3.86 14.16 -12.29
N CYS A 10 -4.97 13.55 -12.68
CA CYS A 10 -6.08 13.29 -11.76
C CYS A 10 -6.37 11.79 -11.70
N SER A 11 -6.46 11.28 -10.49
CA SER A 11 -6.96 9.94 -10.15
C SER A 11 -8.33 10.05 -9.49
N PHE A 12 -9.29 9.25 -9.94
CA PHE A 12 -10.65 9.27 -9.42
C PHE A 12 -11.42 7.99 -9.72
N THR A 13 -12.56 7.83 -9.07
CA THR A 13 -13.54 6.77 -9.36
C THR A 13 -14.78 7.38 -9.99
N TYR A 14 -15.10 6.95 -11.22
CA TYR A 14 -16.31 7.35 -11.93
C TYR A 14 -17.39 6.29 -11.76
N GLU A 15 -18.46 6.63 -11.07
CA GLU A 15 -19.61 5.77 -10.80
C GLU A 15 -20.63 5.91 -11.93
N LEU A 16 -20.95 4.80 -12.59
CA LEU A 16 -21.87 4.74 -13.72
C LEU A 16 -23.33 4.64 -13.28
N HIS A 17 -24.17 5.36 -14.02
CA HIS A 17 -25.63 5.40 -13.88
C HIS A 17 -26.29 5.41 -15.28
N PRO A 18 -27.50 4.85 -15.42
CA PRO A 18 -28.23 4.90 -16.68
C PRO A 18 -28.66 6.34 -16.97
N LEU A 19 -28.56 6.76 -18.23
CA LEU A 19 -29.07 8.07 -18.65
C LEU A 19 -30.60 8.08 -18.52
N LYS A 20 -31.17 9.08 -17.84
CA LYS A 20 -32.63 9.18 -17.54
C LYS A 20 -33.53 9.26 -18.78
N SER A 21 -32.98 9.41 -19.99
CA SER A 21 -33.72 9.48 -21.25
C SER A 21 -33.99 8.07 -21.79
N ASN A 22 -35.18 7.52 -21.53
CA ASN A 22 -35.85 6.34 -22.15
C ASN A 22 -35.07 5.02 -22.40
N ASN A 23 -33.79 4.94 -22.03
CA ASN A 23 -32.90 3.80 -22.25
C ASN A 23 -32.41 3.17 -20.94
N SER A 24 -33.31 3.07 -19.95
CA SER A 24 -33.20 2.08 -18.87
C SER A 24 -33.09 0.63 -19.39
N ASN A 25 -33.22 0.43 -20.71
CA ASN A 25 -33.07 -0.82 -21.43
C ASN A 25 -31.72 -1.03 -22.14
N SER A 26 -30.68 -0.20 -21.89
CA SER A 26 -29.38 -0.50 -22.49
C SER A 26 -28.92 -1.90 -22.02
N ALA A 27 -28.69 -2.81 -22.97
CA ALA A 27 -28.30 -4.20 -22.67
C ALA A 27 -27.03 -4.24 -21.80
N LEU A 28 -26.17 -3.23 -21.95
CA LEU A 28 -24.99 -3.01 -21.13
C LEU A 28 -25.33 -2.71 -19.67
N TRP A 29 -26.27 -1.79 -19.39
CA TRP A 29 -26.67 -1.49 -18.02
C TRP A 29 -27.28 -2.71 -17.32
N LYS A 30 -28.15 -3.46 -18.01
CA LYS A 30 -28.69 -4.72 -17.48
C LYS A 30 -27.60 -5.73 -17.14
N THR A 31 -26.56 -5.83 -17.98
CA THR A 31 -25.41 -6.70 -17.70
C THR A 31 -24.64 -6.23 -16.46
N LEU A 32 -24.43 -4.93 -16.32
CA LEU A 32 -23.78 -4.35 -15.13
C LEU A 32 -24.60 -4.59 -13.86
N GLU A 33 -25.93 -4.48 -13.92
CA GLU A 33 -26.82 -4.79 -12.81
C GLU A 33 -26.74 -6.25 -12.37
N VAL A 34 -26.74 -7.19 -13.33
CA VAL A 34 -26.56 -8.61 -13.05
C VAL A 34 -25.20 -8.87 -12.39
N LEU A 35 -24.13 -8.29 -12.92
CA LEU A 35 -22.78 -8.45 -12.34
C LEU A 35 -22.71 -7.86 -10.93
N LYS A 36 -23.31 -6.68 -10.71
CA LYS A 36 -23.37 -5.98 -9.42
C LYS A 36 -24.16 -6.73 -8.36
N SER A 37 -25.16 -7.53 -8.75
CA SER A 37 -26.02 -8.28 -7.81
C SER A 37 -25.26 -9.37 -7.05
N ASN A 38 -24.17 -9.89 -7.61
CA ASN A 38 -23.36 -10.94 -6.98
C ASN A 38 -22.21 -10.31 -6.17
N PRO A 39 -22.11 -10.55 -4.85
CA PRO A 39 -21.05 -10.00 -4.01
C PRO A 39 -19.64 -10.50 -4.35
N TYR A 40 -19.51 -11.61 -5.09
CA TYR A 40 -18.22 -12.16 -5.50
C TYR A 40 -17.67 -11.56 -6.80
N ASN A 41 -18.48 -10.77 -7.52
CA ASN A 41 -18.05 -10.11 -8.75
C ASN A 41 -17.47 -8.73 -8.46
N TYR A 42 -16.54 -8.28 -9.28
CA TYR A 42 -16.07 -6.91 -9.23
C TYR A 42 -17.19 -5.95 -9.60
N ARG A 43 -17.20 -4.80 -8.92
CA ARG A 43 -18.13 -3.70 -9.19
C ARG A 43 -17.74 -2.97 -10.48
N HIS A 44 -18.24 -3.49 -11.59
CA HIS A 44 -18.00 -2.95 -12.93
C HIS A 44 -18.66 -1.59 -13.20
N ASP A 45 -19.54 -1.14 -12.32
CA ASP A 45 -20.12 0.21 -12.34
C ASP A 45 -19.16 1.28 -11.77
N LEU A 46 -18.08 0.88 -11.09
CA LEU A 46 -17.06 1.77 -10.53
C LEU A 46 -15.80 1.77 -11.37
N LEU A 47 -15.64 2.78 -12.22
CA LEU A 47 -14.47 2.92 -13.09
C LEU A 47 -13.38 3.73 -12.39
N ARG A 48 -12.30 3.08 -11.98
CA ARG A 48 -11.13 3.73 -11.36
C ARG A 48 -10.14 4.13 -12.45
N HIS A 49 -9.93 5.43 -12.66
CA HIS A 49 -9.01 5.93 -13.68
C HIS A 49 -8.00 6.91 -13.09
N GLY A 50 -6.80 6.88 -13.65
CA GLY A 50 -5.80 7.92 -13.53
C GLY A 50 -5.51 8.49 -14.91
N ILE A 51 -5.81 9.77 -15.14
CA ILE A 51 -5.70 10.41 -16.45
C ILE A 51 -4.80 11.63 -16.41
N CYS A 52 -4.18 11.90 -17.57
CA CYS A 52 -3.59 13.21 -17.83
C CYS A 52 -4.70 14.13 -18.37
N VAL A 53 -5.13 15.09 -17.55
CA VAL A 53 -6.31 15.92 -17.85
C VAL A 53 -6.18 16.69 -19.17
N PRO A 54 -5.04 17.36 -19.48
CA PRO A 54 -4.91 18.11 -20.74
C PRO A 54 -5.08 17.23 -22.00
N ILE A 55 -4.65 15.97 -21.94
CA ILE A 55 -4.71 15.04 -23.08
C ILE A 55 -6.11 14.43 -23.21
N ASN A 56 -6.68 13.99 -22.09
CA ASN A 56 -7.94 13.24 -22.09
C ASN A 56 -9.18 14.14 -22.07
N CYS A 57 -9.08 15.32 -21.47
CA CYS A 57 -10.16 16.28 -21.29
C CYS A 57 -9.62 17.71 -21.48
N PRO A 58 -9.31 18.13 -22.72
CA PRO A 58 -8.65 19.42 -23.01
C PRO A 58 -9.49 20.65 -22.64
N LYS A 59 -10.81 20.48 -22.44
CA LYS A 59 -11.74 21.54 -22.02
C LYS A 59 -11.68 21.85 -20.53
N VAL A 60 -10.97 21.04 -19.74
CA VAL A 60 -10.84 21.24 -18.31
C VAL A 60 -9.71 22.24 -18.06
N THR A 61 -10.05 23.39 -17.50
CA THR A 61 -9.12 24.51 -17.31
C THR A 61 -8.76 24.75 -15.85
N LYS A 62 -9.61 24.29 -14.92
CA LYS A 62 -9.39 24.48 -13.48
C LYS A 62 -8.36 23.49 -12.93
N LYS A 63 -7.26 24.01 -12.35
CA LYS A 63 -6.22 23.18 -11.70
C LYS A 63 -6.61 22.68 -10.31
N TYR A 64 -7.31 23.49 -9.52
CA TYR A 64 -7.57 23.21 -8.09
C TYR A 64 -8.94 22.58 -7.80
N ASP A 65 -9.93 22.76 -8.68
CA ASP A 65 -11.23 22.11 -8.58
C ASP A 65 -11.82 21.77 -9.96
N PRO A 66 -11.27 20.74 -10.64
CA PRO A 66 -11.74 20.31 -11.95
C PRO A 66 -12.98 19.41 -11.90
N HIS A 67 -13.62 19.21 -10.74
CA HIS A 67 -14.61 18.14 -10.54
C HIS A 67 -15.75 18.18 -11.58
N GLN A 68 -16.48 19.31 -11.65
CA GLN A 68 -17.63 19.42 -12.55
C GLN A 68 -17.24 19.35 -14.04
N GLU A 69 -16.10 19.93 -14.42
CA GLU A 69 -15.62 19.90 -15.81
C GLU A 69 -15.20 18.49 -16.22
N LEU A 70 -14.59 17.72 -15.32
CA LEU A 70 -14.27 16.32 -15.51
C LEU A 70 -15.52 15.44 -15.61
N VAL A 71 -16.52 15.67 -14.75
CA VAL A 71 -17.82 14.97 -14.81
C VAL A 71 -18.46 15.20 -16.18
N ASN A 72 -18.47 16.44 -16.67
CA ASN A 72 -19.02 16.77 -17.98
C ASN A 72 -18.24 16.11 -19.13
N CYS A 73 -16.90 16.09 -19.07
CA CYS A 73 -16.05 15.41 -20.04
C CYS A 73 -16.38 13.90 -20.11
N TYR A 74 -16.51 13.25 -18.95
CA TYR A 74 -16.82 11.82 -18.85
C TYR A 74 -18.25 11.49 -19.27
N ASN A 75 -19.22 12.31 -18.88
CA ASN A 75 -20.60 12.17 -19.36
C ASN A 75 -20.66 12.25 -20.89
N GLY A 76 -19.92 13.18 -21.50
CA GLY A 76 -19.77 13.24 -22.95
C GLY A 76 -19.19 11.96 -23.55
N LYS A 77 -18.10 11.43 -22.94
CA LYS A 77 -17.44 10.19 -23.38
C LYS A 77 -18.36 8.97 -23.34
N PHE A 78 -19.19 8.83 -22.31
CA PHE A 78 -20.05 7.66 -22.10
C PHE A 78 -21.49 7.84 -22.60
N SER A 79 -21.87 9.04 -23.04
CA SER A 79 -23.20 9.35 -23.56
C SER A 79 -23.65 8.44 -24.71
N HIS A 80 -22.73 8.06 -25.61
CA HIS A 80 -23.02 7.16 -26.74
C HIS A 80 -23.43 5.74 -26.30
N LEU A 81 -23.06 5.32 -25.09
CA LEU A 81 -23.47 4.05 -24.48
C LEU A 81 -24.77 4.18 -23.66
N GLY A 82 -25.39 5.37 -23.63
CA GLY A 82 -26.54 5.65 -22.79
C GLY A 82 -26.20 5.68 -21.28
N LEU A 83 -24.93 5.93 -20.96
CA LEU A 83 -24.43 5.96 -19.58
C LEU A 83 -24.02 7.38 -19.20
N SER A 84 -24.27 7.72 -17.94
CA SER A 84 -23.83 8.94 -17.28
C SER A 84 -23.22 8.56 -15.93
N GLY A 85 -22.64 9.51 -15.20
CA GLY A 85 -22.04 9.14 -13.93
C GLY A 85 -21.57 10.33 -13.11
N ASN A 86 -21.07 10.00 -11.93
CA ASN A 86 -20.49 10.98 -11.01
C ASN A 86 -19.06 10.59 -10.61
N ILE A 87 -18.25 11.58 -10.28
CA ILE A 87 -16.87 11.38 -9.84
C ILE A 87 -16.81 11.39 -8.31
N THR A 88 -16.18 10.37 -7.75
CA THR A 88 -15.85 10.24 -6.31
C THR A 88 -14.35 10.03 -6.13
N ASN A 89 -13.84 10.33 -4.93
CA ASN A 89 -12.41 10.19 -4.58
C ASN A 89 -11.47 10.89 -5.57
N LEU A 90 -11.79 12.13 -5.96
CA LEU A 90 -10.97 12.91 -6.87
C LEU A 90 -9.70 13.38 -6.15
N ARG A 91 -8.55 12.97 -6.69
CA ARG A 91 -7.23 13.45 -6.28
C ARG A 91 -6.48 13.90 -7.52
N CYS A 92 -6.13 15.17 -7.54
CA CYS A 92 -5.32 15.75 -8.60
C CYS A 92 -3.98 16.20 -8.04
N ASP A 93 -2.92 15.83 -8.73
CA ASP A 93 -1.54 16.18 -8.40
C ASP A 93 -0.94 16.91 -9.61
N THR A 94 -0.19 17.99 -9.35
CA THR A 94 0.56 18.74 -10.35
C THR A 94 2.04 18.37 -10.26
N LYS A 95 2.89 19.00 -11.09
CA LYS A 95 4.35 18.84 -11.02
C LYS A 95 4.92 19.31 -9.68
N ASP A 96 4.26 20.26 -9.02
CA ASP A 96 4.75 20.85 -7.78
C ASP A 96 4.43 19.93 -6.58
N PRO A 97 5.44 19.57 -5.77
CA PRO A 97 5.21 18.73 -4.61
C PRO A 97 4.35 19.47 -3.58
N LYS A 98 3.31 18.81 -3.09
CA LYS A 98 2.43 19.34 -2.03
C LYS A 98 3.19 19.65 -0.72
N TYR A 99 4.29 18.94 -0.50
CA TYR A 99 5.21 19.14 0.62
C TYR A 99 6.61 19.37 0.03
N PRO A 100 7.05 20.62 -0.14
CA PRO A 100 8.40 20.91 -0.58
C PRO A 100 9.40 20.48 0.51
N VAL A 101 10.58 20.02 0.10
CA VAL A 101 11.68 19.74 1.03
C VAL A 101 12.01 21.03 1.77
N ASP A 102 11.89 21.01 3.09
CA ASP A 102 12.16 22.18 3.91
C ASP A 102 13.58 22.15 4.49
N TRP A 103 13.95 23.23 5.17
CA TRP A 103 15.25 23.33 5.83
C TRP A 103 15.40 22.33 6.98
N LEU A 104 14.30 21.86 7.60
CA LEU A 104 14.32 20.83 8.64
C LEU A 104 14.73 19.48 8.04
N ASP A 105 14.19 19.12 6.87
CA ASP A 105 14.56 17.90 6.14
C ASP A 105 16.06 17.87 5.81
N VAL A 106 16.61 19.00 5.39
CA VAL A 106 18.05 19.16 5.12
C VAL A 106 18.88 19.00 6.39
N ILE A 107 18.45 19.62 7.51
CA ILE A 107 19.14 19.49 8.80
C ILE A 107 19.11 18.05 9.31
N VAL A 108 17.97 17.36 9.20
CA VAL A 108 17.83 15.96 9.61
C VAL A 108 18.74 15.08 8.76
N ALA A 109 18.76 15.27 7.44
CA ALA A 109 19.64 14.54 6.53
C ALA A 109 21.12 14.77 6.86
N GLU A 110 21.53 16.01 7.12
CA GLU A 110 22.90 16.33 7.54
C GLU A 110 23.28 15.66 8.87
N HIS A 111 22.39 15.65 9.87
CA HIS A 111 22.67 15.04 11.17
C HIS A 111 22.85 13.52 11.06
N ILE A 112 22.06 12.85 10.22
CA ILE A 112 22.20 11.42 9.92
C ILE A 112 23.57 11.12 9.27
N ILE A 113 24.04 12.00 8.39
CA ILE A 113 25.32 11.83 7.68
C ILE A 113 26.53 12.19 8.57
N LYS A 114 26.45 13.26 9.36
CA LYS A 114 27.55 13.76 10.22
C LYS A 114 27.88 12.85 11.40
N HIS A 115 26.95 12.02 11.86
CA HIS A 115 27.23 10.99 12.88
C HIS A 115 28.11 9.82 12.40
N LYS A 116 28.63 9.88 11.15
CA LYS A 116 29.68 8.99 10.64
C LYS A 116 31.09 9.31 11.17
N GLY A 117 31.28 10.37 11.95
CA GLY A 117 32.56 10.72 12.57
C GLY A 117 32.97 9.72 13.68
N THR A 118 33.81 8.73 13.33
CA THR A 118 34.23 7.60 14.17
C THR A 118 34.75 7.99 15.57
N LYS A 119 35.52 9.08 15.71
CA LYS A 119 36.15 9.44 16.99
C LYS A 119 35.19 10.03 18.04
N ALA A 120 34.25 10.89 17.63
CA ALA A 120 33.25 11.45 18.54
C ALA A 120 32.18 10.39 18.89
N TYR A 121 31.84 9.55 17.92
CA TYR A 121 30.97 8.39 18.09
C TYR A 121 31.54 7.40 19.11
N ASP A 122 32.83 7.04 19.02
CA ASP A 122 33.47 6.12 19.97
C ASP A 122 33.56 6.67 21.40
N LYS A 123 33.69 8.00 21.57
CA LYS A 123 33.65 8.64 22.88
C LYS A 123 32.23 8.65 23.46
N PHE A 124 31.23 8.93 22.63
CA PHE A 124 29.82 8.93 23.03
C PHE A 124 29.33 7.54 23.42
N THR A 125 29.65 6.51 22.62
CA THR A 125 29.21 5.12 22.83
C THR A 125 29.79 4.44 24.08
N LYS A 126 30.79 5.04 24.74
CA LYS A 126 31.32 4.57 26.04
C LYS A 126 30.47 4.99 27.25
N SER A 127 29.64 6.02 27.12
CA SER A 127 28.69 6.44 28.17
C SER A 127 27.55 5.42 28.32
N THR A 128 26.95 5.31 29.51
CA THR A 128 25.79 4.44 29.77
C THR A 128 24.61 4.77 28.85
N TRP A 129 24.29 6.06 28.69
CA TRP A 129 23.28 6.54 27.75
C TRP A 129 23.70 6.37 26.28
N GLY A 130 24.99 6.54 26.00
CA GLY A 130 25.55 6.32 24.67
C GLY A 130 25.51 4.86 24.24
N ARG A 131 25.61 3.89 25.15
CA ARG A 131 25.45 2.45 24.85
C ARG A 131 24.02 2.12 24.44
N VAL A 132 23.02 2.69 25.12
CA VAL A 132 21.60 2.53 24.77
C VAL A 132 21.32 3.12 23.40
N LEU A 133 21.74 4.36 23.15
CA LEU A 133 21.54 5.01 21.84
C LEU A 133 22.35 4.34 20.72
N ALA A 134 23.54 3.80 21.02
CA ALA A 134 24.34 3.04 20.07
C ALA A 134 23.71 1.71 19.65
N ALA A 135 22.82 1.13 20.47
CA ALA A 135 22.08 -0.08 20.11
C ALA A 135 21.13 0.16 18.91
N TYR A 136 20.69 1.41 18.72
CA TYR A 136 19.86 1.84 17.59
C TYR A 136 20.66 2.49 16.46
N SER A 137 21.99 2.57 16.58
CA SER A 137 22.81 3.25 15.57
C SER A 137 23.01 2.40 14.32
N VAL A 138 22.67 2.98 13.17
CA VAL A 138 22.79 2.34 11.84
C VAL A 138 24.22 1.87 11.54
N PRO A 139 25.30 2.63 11.79
CA PRO A 139 26.65 2.20 11.43
C PRO A 139 27.12 0.95 12.20
N ARG A 140 26.84 0.89 13.51
CA ARG A 140 27.22 -0.25 14.35
C ARG A 140 26.39 -1.48 14.05
N ASN A 141 25.08 -1.31 13.84
CA ASN A 141 24.21 -2.41 13.45
C ASN A 141 24.56 -2.92 12.05
N TRP A 142 24.97 -2.03 11.12
CA TRP A 142 25.46 -2.43 9.80
C TRP A 142 26.74 -3.26 9.85
N ASN A 143 27.70 -2.87 10.70
CA ASN A 143 28.90 -3.67 10.91
C ASN A 143 28.56 -5.03 11.53
N ARG A 144 27.68 -5.08 12.54
CA ARG A 144 27.20 -6.34 13.14
C ARG A 144 26.44 -7.23 12.15
N LEU A 145 25.67 -6.64 11.23
CA LEU A 145 24.91 -7.37 10.20
C LEU A 145 25.81 -7.97 9.13
N LYS A 146 26.93 -7.31 8.80
CA LYS A 146 27.91 -7.81 7.82
C LYS A 146 28.92 -8.79 8.40
N THR A 147 29.16 -8.75 9.71
CA THR A 147 30.06 -9.71 10.36
C THR A 147 29.42 -11.09 10.43
N VAL A 148 30.11 -12.10 9.91
CA VAL A 148 29.70 -13.50 10.03
C VAL A 148 29.97 -13.97 11.47
N ASN A 149 28.93 -14.45 12.16
CA ASN A 149 29.07 -15.03 13.49
C ASN A 149 29.48 -16.50 13.37
N SER A 150 30.72 -16.83 13.73
CA SER A 150 31.31 -18.17 13.55
C SER A 150 31.25 -19.02 14.83
N SER A 151 30.19 -18.92 15.63
CA SER A 151 30.07 -19.80 16.80
C SER A 151 29.91 -21.28 16.35
N PRO A 152 30.48 -22.24 17.09
CA PRO A 152 30.46 -23.66 16.70
C PRO A 152 29.04 -24.22 16.54
N ASP A 153 28.07 -23.68 17.29
CA ASP A 153 26.66 -24.05 17.17
C ASP A 153 26.02 -23.52 15.86
N ILE A 154 26.40 -22.31 15.42
CA ILE A 154 25.91 -21.72 14.16
C ILE A 154 26.48 -22.48 12.96
N GLU A 155 27.73 -22.95 13.04
CA GLU A 155 28.32 -23.77 11.98
C GLU A 155 27.60 -25.11 11.82
N ARG A 156 27.21 -25.75 12.93
CA ARG A 156 26.42 -26.99 12.90
C ARG A 156 25.01 -26.78 12.32
N LEU A 157 24.40 -25.62 12.55
CA LEU A 157 23.04 -25.28 12.14
C LEU A 157 22.98 -24.52 10.80
N ARG A 158 24.07 -24.49 10.02
CA ARG A 158 24.19 -23.69 8.78
C ARG A 158 23.10 -24.01 7.73
N CYS A 159 22.69 -25.28 7.63
CA CYS A 159 21.61 -25.71 6.73
C CYS A 159 20.25 -25.06 7.09
N ILE A 160 19.95 -24.90 8.38
CA ILE A 160 18.70 -24.27 8.85
C ILE A 160 18.64 -22.80 8.45
N GLN A 161 19.78 -22.11 8.39
CA GLN A 161 19.82 -20.72 7.92
C GLN A 161 19.39 -20.61 6.44
N GLY A 162 19.75 -21.60 5.60
CA GLY A 162 19.28 -21.69 4.22
C GLY A 162 17.76 -21.90 4.12
N VAL A 163 17.20 -22.78 4.97
CA VAL A 163 15.75 -22.99 5.05
C VAL A 163 15.02 -21.72 5.48
N ARG A 164 15.55 -20.98 6.47
CA ARG A 164 14.99 -19.70 6.91
C ARG A 164 15.00 -18.67 5.78
N PHE A 165 16.10 -18.55 5.05
CA PHE A 165 16.18 -17.66 3.89
C PHE A 165 15.12 -18.01 2.84
N TYR A 166 15.02 -19.29 2.47
CA TYR A 166 14.03 -19.75 1.50
C TYR A 166 12.60 -19.48 1.96
N ASN A 167 12.28 -19.75 3.23
CA ASN A 167 10.98 -19.44 3.80
C ASN A 167 10.68 -17.95 3.78
N MET A 168 11.64 -17.08 4.11
CA MET A 168 11.45 -15.62 4.01
C MET A 168 11.19 -15.19 2.57
N VAL A 169 11.92 -15.73 1.60
CA VAL A 169 11.68 -15.44 0.16
C VAL A 169 10.29 -15.88 -0.26
N LEU A 170 9.84 -17.08 0.12
CA LEU A 170 8.49 -17.57 -0.18
C LEU A 170 7.40 -16.71 0.44
N VAL A 171 7.57 -16.28 1.70
CA VAL A 171 6.64 -15.39 2.39
C VAL A 171 6.56 -14.06 1.65
N ILE A 172 7.70 -13.46 1.31
CA ILE A 172 7.77 -12.20 0.56
C ILE A 172 7.04 -12.35 -0.78
N LEU A 173 7.36 -13.38 -1.57
CA LEU A 173 6.72 -13.64 -2.85
C LEU A 173 5.19 -13.81 -2.71
N THR A 174 4.74 -14.58 -1.73
CA THR A 174 3.32 -14.82 -1.47
C THR A 174 2.60 -13.51 -1.13
N HIS A 175 3.18 -12.68 -0.27
CA HIS A 175 2.59 -11.39 0.11
C HIS A 175 2.61 -10.40 -1.04
N THR A 176 3.67 -10.36 -1.85
CA THR A 176 3.73 -9.53 -3.05
C THR A 176 2.66 -9.92 -4.05
N VAL A 177 2.49 -11.22 -4.31
CA VAL A 177 1.47 -11.75 -5.21
C VAL A 177 0.06 -11.47 -4.68
N MET A 178 -0.18 -11.72 -3.38
CA MET A 178 -1.46 -11.41 -2.74
C MET A 178 -1.79 -9.92 -2.83
N SER A 179 -0.84 -9.04 -2.51
CA SER A 179 -1.03 -7.59 -2.62
C SER A 179 -1.32 -7.17 -4.06
N LEU A 180 -0.59 -7.72 -5.03
CA LEU A 180 -0.82 -7.41 -6.44
C LEU A 180 -2.21 -7.83 -6.93
N PHE A 181 -2.70 -9.00 -6.50
CA PHE A 181 -4.04 -9.47 -6.88
C PHE A 181 -5.18 -8.77 -6.13
N LEU A 182 -4.96 -8.33 -4.89
CA LEU A 182 -6.01 -7.76 -4.03
C LEU A 182 -6.07 -6.23 -4.06
N THR A 183 -4.95 -5.53 -4.30
CA THR A 183 -4.88 -4.07 -4.14
C THR A 183 -4.76 -3.31 -5.46
N VAL A 184 -4.17 -3.92 -6.50
CA VAL A 184 -3.96 -3.26 -7.79
C VAL A 184 -5.19 -3.49 -8.69
N PRO A 185 -5.71 -2.46 -9.36
CA PRO A 185 -6.78 -2.66 -10.34
C PRO A 185 -6.30 -3.59 -11.46
N VAL A 186 -6.89 -4.78 -11.53
CA VAL A 186 -6.58 -5.78 -12.56
C VAL A 186 -7.32 -5.46 -13.85
N THR A 187 -6.62 -5.51 -14.98
CA THR A 187 -7.23 -5.32 -16.31
C THR A 187 -8.16 -6.47 -16.69
N ASN A 188 -7.93 -7.66 -16.12
CA ASN A 188 -8.75 -8.85 -16.33
C ASN A 188 -9.38 -9.30 -15.01
N THR A 189 -10.47 -8.62 -14.61
CA THR A 189 -11.23 -8.96 -13.39
C THR A 189 -11.72 -10.40 -13.40
N LYS A 190 -12.11 -10.93 -14.57
CA LYS A 190 -12.59 -12.30 -14.74
C LYS A 190 -11.56 -13.35 -14.33
N PHE A 191 -10.27 -13.10 -14.56
CA PHE A 191 -9.21 -14.02 -14.11
C PHE A 191 -9.16 -14.11 -12.59
N THR A 192 -9.24 -12.97 -11.90
CA THR A 192 -9.22 -12.91 -10.44
C THR A 192 -10.49 -13.51 -9.83
N GLU A 193 -11.67 -13.22 -10.41
CA GLU A 193 -12.96 -13.81 -10.00
C GLU A 193 -12.97 -15.34 -10.11
N ASN A 194 -12.38 -15.88 -11.18
CA ASN A 194 -12.31 -17.32 -11.41
C ASN A 194 -11.20 -18.01 -10.62
N THR A 195 -10.29 -17.26 -9.97
CA THR A 195 -9.24 -17.85 -9.14
C THR A 195 -9.86 -18.34 -7.82
N THR A 196 -10.34 -19.58 -7.83
CA THR A 196 -11.26 -20.19 -6.86
C THR A 196 -10.81 -20.17 -5.39
N TRP A 197 -9.51 -20.07 -5.13
CA TRP A 197 -8.93 -20.09 -3.79
C TRP A 197 -8.79 -18.70 -3.16
N LEU A 198 -8.66 -17.64 -3.96
CA LEU A 198 -8.40 -16.29 -3.45
C LEU A 198 -9.59 -15.74 -2.64
N ARG A 199 -10.82 -16.08 -3.05
CA ARG A 199 -12.07 -15.72 -2.35
C ARG A 199 -12.22 -16.34 -0.95
N HIS A 200 -11.45 -17.38 -0.65
CA HIS A 200 -11.46 -18.10 0.63
C HIS A 200 -10.26 -17.74 1.51
N LEU A 201 -9.29 -16.96 1.01
CA LEU A 201 -8.23 -16.39 1.84
C LEU A 201 -8.87 -15.39 2.81
N GLY A 202 -8.88 -15.70 4.12
CA GLY A 202 -9.56 -14.87 5.12
C GLY A 202 -10.90 -15.39 5.63
N THR A 203 -11.47 -16.42 5.00
CA THR A 203 -12.75 -17.00 5.42
C THR A 203 -12.68 -18.52 5.39
N GLY A 204 -12.66 -19.11 6.58
CA GLY A 204 -12.68 -20.55 6.78
C GLY A 204 -12.95 -20.89 8.23
N PRO A 205 -13.53 -22.06 8.55
CA PRO A 205 -13.89 -22.44 9.91
C PRO A 205 -12.69 -22.41 10.87
N ASN A 206 -11.47 -22.65 10.37
CA ASN A 206 -10.24 -22.61 11.14
C ASN A 206 -9.45 -21.29 11.00
N TRP A 207 -9.93 -20.30 10.24
CA TRP A 207 -9.18 -19.05 10.04
C TRP A 207 -8.93 -18.31 11.37
N ASN A 208 -9.94 -18.27 12.24
CA ASN A 208 -9.80 -17.68 13.57
C ASN A 208 -8.84 -18.46 14.47
N HIS A 209 -8.68 -19.75 14.23
CA HIS A 209 -7.75 -20.59 14.98
C HIS A 209 -6.30 -20.44 14.49
N VAL A 210 -6.10 -20.38 13.17
CA VAL A 210 -4.77 -20.32 12.54
C VAL A 210 -4.20 -18.90 12.47
N VAL A 211 -5.04 -17.89 12.24
CA VAL A 211 -4.62 -16.49 12.02
C VAL A 211 -5.28 -15.54 13.01
N GLY A 212 -6.52 -15.83 13.43
CA GLY A 212 -7.28 -14.94 14.32
C GLY A 212 -6.72 -14.81 15.74
N GLN A 213 -6.07 -15.85 16.27
CA GLN A 213 -5.46 -15.82 17.61
C GLN A 213 -4.40 -14.72 17.71
N GLU A 214 -3.49 -14.64 16.73
CA GLU A 214 -2.45 -13.61 16.66
C GLU A 214 -3.03 -12.18 16.67
N TYR A 215 -4.08 -11.94 15.88
CA TYR A 215 -4.78 -10.66 15.86
C TYR A 215 -5.44 -10.33 17.21
N LEU A 216 -6.13 -11.29 17.83
CA LEU A 216 -6.82 -11.09 19.11
C LEU A 216 -5.83 -10.80 20.25
N GLN A 217 -4.71 -11.50 20.25
CA GLN A 217 -3.65 -11.36 21.23
C GLN A 217 -2.94 -10.00 21.07
N CYS A 218 -2.63 -9.61 19.84
CA CYS A 218 -2.10 -8.28 19.52
C CYS A 218 -3.09 -7.17 19.93
N ARG A 219 -4.40 -7.35 19.69
CA ARG A 219 -5.44 -6.38 20.11
C ARG A 219 -5.59 -6.28 21.63
N LYS A 220 -5.34 -7.36 22.38
CA LYS A 220 -5.34 -7.33 23.85
C LYS A 220 -4.09 -6.64 24.40
N ASN A 221 -2.94 -6.92 23.79
CA ASN A 221 -1.62 -6.52 24.27
C ASN A 221 -0.99 -5.35 23.48
N TRP A 222 -1.76 -4.63 22.66
CA TRP A 222 -1.25 -3.56 21.78
C TRP A 222 -0.44 -2.50 22.55
N TRP A 223 -0.85 -2.19 23.78
CA TRP A 223 -0.21 -1.21 24.64
C TRP A 223 1.16 -1.68 25.15
N THR A 224 1.40 -2.98 25.31
CA THR A 224 2.71 -3.50 25.73
C THR A 224 3.74 -3.37 24.61
N ASN A 225 3.31 -3.53 23.36
CA ASN A 225 4.12 -3.27 22.17
C ASN A 225 4.42 -1.77 22.01
N LEU A 226 3.44 -0.90 22.27
CA LEU A 226 3.63 0.56 22.27
C LEU A 226 4.71 0.99 23.28
N LEU A 227 4.73 0.37 24.46
CA LEU A 227 5.67 0.66 25.53
C LEU A 227 6.97 -0.18 25.49
N TYR A 228 7.13 -1.07 24.50
CA TYR A 228 8.30 -1.97 24.37
C TYR A 228 8.57 -2.86 25.61
N ILE A 229 7.51 -3.22 26.34
CA ILE A 229 7.57 -4.09 27.55
C ILE A 229 6.95 -5.47 27.30
N ASN A 230 6.73 -5.82 26.04
CA ASN A 230 6.15 -7.08 25.57
C ASN A 230 6.88 -8.32 26.11
N ASN A 231 8.19 -8.22 26.34
CA ASN A 231 9.00 -9.31 26.89
C ASN A 231 8.83 -9.54 28.41
N TYR A 232 8.15 -8.64 29.14
CA TYR A 232 8.05 -8.69 30.60
C TYR A 232 6.66 -9.01 31.14
N ILE A 233 5.61 -8.63 30.41
CA ILE A 233 4.23 -8.70 30.91
C ILE A 233 3.55 -10.01 30.53
N ASP A 234 3.76 -10.49 29.30
CA ASP A 234 3.07 -11.67 28.78
C ASP A 234 3.84 -12.34 27.63
N PRO A 235 5.08 -12.81 27.87
CA PRO A 235 5.93 -13.35 26.80
C PRO A 235 5.38 -14.64 26.19
N GLU A 236 4.68 -15.47 26.97
CA GLU A 236 4.13 -16.75 26.50
C GLU A 236 3.03 -16.55 25.45
N ASN A 237 2.21 -15.51 25.63
CA ASN A 237 1.16 -15.19 24.67
C ASN A 237 1.61 -14.12 23.65
N MET A 238 2.90 -14.01 23.31
CA MET A 238 3.39 -13.13 22.22
C MET A 238 4.32 -13.85 21.23
N VAL A 239 4.54 -15.15 21.40
CA VAL A 239 5.51 -15.96 20.63
C VAL A 239 4.86 -17.18 19.95
N SER A 240 3.53 -17.19 19.77
CA SER A 240 2.84 -18.25 19.00
C SER A 240 2.88 -18.02 17.49
#